data_AF-A0A8J7NJ13-F1
#
_entry.id   AF-A0A8J7NJ13-F1
#
_cell.length_a   1.000
_cell.length_b   1.000
_cell.length_c   1.000
_cell.angle_alpha   90.00
_cell.angle_beta   90.00
_cell.angle_gamma   90.00
#
_symmetry.space_group_name_H-M   'P 1'
#
loop_
_entity.id
_entity.type
_entity.pdbx_description
1 polymer ?
#
loop_
_entity_poly.entity_id
_entity_poly.type
_entity_poly.pdbx_seq_one_letter_code
_entity_poly.pdbx_strand_id
1 'polypeptide(L)'
;MRDKKGIKRLLSNGTYTSAYALHDCRYWIPAKDPNCESERFTLYKEWARFLCFYKEQPLNLIRKYYGEKIGIYFAWLGFYTEMLFFAAIVGLICFCYGASTYHENVWR
;
A
#
# COMPACT_ATOMS: atom_id res chain seq x y z
N MET A 1 -12.10 -33.72 -4.33
CA MET A 1 -13.53 -33.72 -3.96
C MET A 1 -13.97 -32.26 -3.87
N ARG A 2 -14.91 -31.83 -4.72
CA ARG A 2 -15.39 -30.44 -4.75
C ARG A 2 -16.20 -30.17 -3.47
N ASP A 3 -15.80 -29.21 -2.66
CA ASP A 3 -16.55 -28.83 -1.45
C ASP A 3 -18.01 -28.54 -1.80
N LYS A 4 -18.90 -29.43 -1.37
CA LYS A 4 -20.35 -29.31 -1.60
C LYS A 4 -21.01 -28.35 -0.60
N LYS A 5 -20.26 -27.54 0.15
CA LYS A 5 -20.79 -26.68 1.22
C LYS A 5 -20.06 -25.33 1.23
N GLY A 6 -20.72 -24.29 1.74
CA GLY A 6 -20.15 -22.95 1.93
C GLY A 6 -20.64 -21.89 0.94
N ILE A 7 -20.43 -20.63 1.31
CA ILE A 7 -20.94 -19.46 0.56
C ILE A 7 -20.29 -19.33 -0.83
N LYS A 8 -19.03 -19.78 -1.00
CA LYS A 8 -18.34 -19.80 -2.29
C LYS A 8 -19.07 -20.64 -3.33
N ARG A 9 -19.67 -21.77 -2.92
CA ARG A 9 -20.49 -22.61 -3.80
C ARG A 9 -21.75 -21.88 -4.26
N LEU A 10 -22.39 -21.17 -3.33
CA LEU A 10 -23.64 -20.42 -3.58
C LEU A 10 -23.42 -19.17 -4.45
N LEU A 11 -22.22 -18.59 -4.41
CA LEU A 11 -21.82 -17.57 -5.38
C LEU A 11 -21.54 -18.18 -6.75
N SER A 12 -20.81 -19.31 -6.78
CA SER A 12 -20.41 -19.97 -8.04
C SER A 12 -21.58 -20.56 -8.83
N ASN A 13 -22.67 -20.97 -8.18
CA ASN A 13 -23.85 -21.53 -8.85
C ASN A 13 -24.93 -20.47 -9.16
N GLY A 14 -24.67 -19.19 -8.88
CA GLY A 14 -25.59 -18.09 -9.13
C GLY A 14 -26.76 -17.95 -8.15
N THR A 15 -26.75 -18.67 -7.02
CA THR A 15 -27.77 -18.48 -5.96
C THR A 15 -27.59 -17.13 -5.25
N TYR A 16 -26.35 -16.70 -5.01
CA TYR A 16 -26.01 -15.37 -4.53
C TYR A 16 -25.25 -14.59 -5.60
N THR A 17 -25.56 -13.31 -5.74
CA THR A 17 -24.87 -12.41 -6.68
C THR A 17 -23.49 -11.99 -6.17
N SER A 18 -23.37 -11.67 -4.88
CA SER A 18 -22.13 -11.17 -4.28
C SER A 18 -22.11 -11.35 -2.76
N ALA A 19 -20.92 -11.40 -2.19
CA ALA A 19 -20.71 -11.37 -0.74
C ALA A 19 -19.42 -10.60 -0.43
N TYR A 20 -19.52 -9.57 0.40
CA TYR A 20 -18.40 -8.71 0.76
C TYR A 20 -18.60 -8.18 2.18
N ALA A 21 -17.48 -7.90 2.87
CA ALA A 21 -17.50 -7.23 4.16
C ALA A 21 -17.84 -5.74 3.96
N LEU A 22 -18.58 -5.18 4.91
CA LEU A 22 -18.86 -3.75 4.94
C LEU A 22 -17.67 -3.01 5.55
N HIS A 23 -17.40 -1.81 5.03
CA HIS A 23 -16.50 -0.86 5.66
C HIS A 23 -17.21 -0.17 6.85
N ASP A 24 -16.42 0.25 7.83
CA ASP A 24 -16.79 1.10 8.98
C ASP A 24 -17.47 2.42 8.55
N CYS A 25 -16.85 3.18 7.63
CA CYS A 25 -17.34 4.48 7.19
C CYS A 25 -16.91 4.83 5.75
N ARG A 26 -17.32 6.01 5.29
CA ARG A 26 -16.86 6.59 4.02
C ARG A 26 -15.46 7.17 4.24
N TYR A 27 -14.53 6.99 3.29
CA TYR A 27 -13.15 7.43 3.50
C TYR A 27 -12.99 8.96 3.68
N TRP A 28 -13.96 9.77 3.26
CA TRP A 28 -13.92 11.23 3.32
C TRP A 28 -14.84 11.85 4.39
N ILE A 29 -15.64 11.05 5.09
CA ILE A 29 -16.59 11.52 6.12
C ILE A 29 -16.46 10.61 7.35
N PRO A 30 -16.21 11.16 8.55
CA PRO A 30 -16.14 10.36 9.76
C PRO A 30 -17.49 9.68 10.06
N ALA A 31 -17.46 8.57 10.81
CA ALA A 31 -18.66 7.89 11.27
C ALA A 31 -19.52 8.84 12.13
N LYS A 32 -20.84 8.73 11.99
CA LYS A 32 -21.80 9.52 12.78
C LYS A 32 -21.94 8.98 14.21
N ASP A 33 -21.72 7.69 14.38
CA ASP A 33 -21.78 7.00 15.66
C ASP A 33 -20.46 7.22 16.43
N PRO A 34 -20.48 7.83 17.63
CA PRO A 34 -19.28 8.03 18.44
C PRO A 34 -18.65 6.72 18.93
N ASN A 35 -19.36 5.59 18.94
CA ASN A 35 -18.78 4.29 19.29
C ASN A 35 -18.08 3.61 18.10
N CYS A 36 -18.20 4.16 16.89
CA CYS A 36 -17.58 3.61 15.69
C CYS A 36 -16.24 4.29 15.42
N GLU A 37 -15.16 3.56 15.68
CA GLU A 37 -13.80 3.96 15.29
C GLU A 37 -13.74 4.12 13.76
N SER A 38 -13.57 5.36 13.27
CA SER A 38 -13.54 5.70 11.84
C SER A 38 -12.18 5.40 11.21
N GLU A 39 -11.72 4.16 11.34
CA GLU A 39 -10.40 3.69 10.93
C GLU A 39 -10.09 3.98 9.46
N ARG A 40 -11.07 3.82 8.56
CA ARG A 40 -10.88 4.11 7.13
C ARG A 40 -10.65 5.58 6.85
N PHE A 41 -11.39 6.45 7.52
CA PHE A 41 -11.21 7.89 7.41
C PHE A 41 -9.83 8.31 7.92
N THR A 42 -9.40 7.75 9.05
CA THR A 42 -8.06 7.97 9.61
C THR A 42 -6.96 7.48 8.65
N LEU A 43 -7.09 6.27 8.10
CA LEU A 43 -6.17 5.73 7.09
C LEU A 43 -6.08 6.61 5.85
N TYR A 44 -7.20 7.14 5.38
CA TYR A 44 -7.21 8.07 4.25
C TYR A 44 -6.49 9.37 4.60
N LYS A 45 -6.76 9.96 5.77
CA LYS A 45 -6.18 11.23 6.17
C LYS A 45 -4.66 11.18 6.35
N GLU A 46 -4.15 10.10 6.95
CA GLU A 46 -2.75 10.00 7.37
C GLU A 46 -1.85 9.25 6.38
N TRP A 47 -2.41 8.40 5.51
CA TRP A 47 -1.62 7.52 4.66
C TRP A 47 -2.06 7.50 3.19
N ALA A 48 -3.32 7.20 2.88
CA ALA A 48 -3.77 6.99 1.50
C ALA A 48 -4.06 8.32 0.73
N ARG A 49 -3.24 9.34 0.96
CA ARG A 49 -3.25 10.62 0.23
C ARG A 49 -1.90 10.85 -0.41
N PHE A 50 -1.92 11.36 -1.64
CA PHE A 50 -0.70 11.66 -2.39
C PHE A 50 0.27 12.54 -1.59
N LEU A 51 -0.24 13.56 -0.89
CA LEU A 51 0.55 14.47 -0.05
C LEU A 51 1.15 13.81 1.21
N CYS A 52 0.86 12.53 1.50
CA CYS A 52 1.42 11.82 2.66
C CYS A 52 2.59 10.90 2.29
N PHE A 53 3.11 10.99 1.06
CA PHE A 53 4.20 10.12 0.59
C PHE A 53 5.50 10.24 1.40
N TYR A 54 5.72 11.36 2.12
CA TYR A 54 6.88 11.59 2.97
C TYR A 54 6.69 11.08 4.40
N LYS A 55 5.49 10.63 4.77
CA LYS A 55 5.21 10.10 6.11
C LYS A 55 5.50 8.60 6.15
N GLU A 56 5.92 8.13 7.32
CA GLU A 56 6.00 6.71 7.62
C GLU A 56 4.64 6.03 7.44
N GLN A 57 4.65 4.81 6.88
CA GLN A 57 3.42 4.05 6.67
C GLN A 57 2.89 3.55 8.03
N PRO A 58 1.60 3.79 8.38
CA PRO A 58 1.01 3.30 9.62
C PRO A 58 0.66 1.81 9.52
N LEU A 59 1.68 0.94 9.45
CA LEU A 59 1.54 -0.49 9.19
C LEU A 59 0.61 -1.21 10.17
N ASN A 60 0.63 -0.83 11.44
CA ASN A 60 -0.25 -1.40 12.46
C ASN A 60 -1.74 -1.10 12.18
N LEU A 61 -2.05 0.11 11.70
CA LEU A 61 -3.41 0.51 11.37
C LEU A 61 -3.89 -0.16 10.06
N ILE A 62 -3.01 -0.25 9.07
CA ILE A 62 -3.27 -0.98 7.81
C ILE A 62 -3.57 -2.45 8.11
N ARG A 63 -2.74 -3.10 8.94
CA ARG A 63 -2.90 -4.48 9.37
C ARG A 63 -4.19 -4.69 10.16
N LYS A 64 -4.54 -3.78 11.06
CA LYS A 64 -5.79 -3.84 11.84
C LYS A 64 -7.02 -3.75 10.94
N TYR A 65 -7.01 -2.85 9.96
CA TYR A 65 -8.17 -2.61 9.09
C TYR A 65 -8.31 -3.60 7.93
N TYR A 66 -7.21 -3.94 7.27
CA TYR A 66 -7.20 -4.77 6.05
C TYR A 66 -6.73 -6.21 6.29
N GLY A 67 -6.22 -6.51 7.48
CA GLY A 67 -5.69 -7.82 7.86
C GLY A 67 -4.21 -8.02 7.50
N GLU A 68 -3.65 -9.11 8.01
CA GLU A 68 -2.22 -9.45 7.93
C GLU A 68 -1.69 -9.51 6.49
N LYS A 69 -2.46 -10.09 5.56
CA LYS A 69 -2.04 -10.25 4.16
C LYS A 69 -1.79 -8.90 3.47
N ILE A 70 -2.62 -7.90 3.76
CA ILE A 70 -2.47 -6.57 3.19
C ILE A 70 -1.41 -5.78 3.97
N GLY A 71 -1.34 -5.97 5.29
CA GLY A 71 -0.29 -5.39 6.13
C GLY A 71 1.12 -5.77 5.66
N ILE A 72 1.39 -7.06 5.43
CA ILE A 72 2.71 -7.55 4.98
C ILE A 72 3.06 -7.05 3.58
N TYR A 73 2.07 -6.92 2.68
CA TYR A 73 2.27 -6.37 1.35
C TYR A 73 2.81 -4.94 1.43
N PHE A 74 2.20 -4.07 2.23
CA PHE A 74 2.65 -2.69 2.38
C PHE A 74 3.96 -2.56 3.15
N ALA A 75 4.20 -3.42 4.14
CA ALA A 75 5.48 -3.48 4.84
C ALA A 75 6.63 -3.80 3.87
N TRP A 76 6.44 -4.80 3.00
CA TRP A 76 7.42 -5.17 1.98
C TRP A 76 7.62 -4.06 0.93
N LEU A 77 6.54 -3.42 0.49
CA LEU A 77 6.61 -2.33 -0.47
C LEU A 77 7.41 -1.14 0.09
N GLY A 78 7.18 -0.78 1.35
CA GLY A 78 7.94 0.27 2.05
C GLY A 78 9.44 -0.06 2.10
N PHE A 79 9.77 -1.24 2.62
CA PHE A 79 11.16 -1.72 2.69
C PHE A 79 11.85 -1.71 1.32
N TYR A 80 11.18 -2.21 0.28
CA TYR A 80 11.75 -2.25 -1.07
C TYR A 80 12.01 -0.85 -1.63
N THR A 81 11.11 0.09 -1.37
CA THR A 81 11.26 1.49 -1.82
C THR A 81 12.43 2.18 -1.12
N GLU A 82 12.65 1.91 0.18
CA GLU A 82 13.82 2.41 0.90
C GLU A 82 15.12 1.87 0.32
N MET A 83 15.17 0.57 0.01
CA MET A 83 16.36 -0.03 -0.61
C MET A 83 16.64 0.54 -2.00
N LEU A 84 15.59 0.80 -2.79
CA LEU A 84 15.72 1.49 -4.07
C LEU A 84 16.23 2.92 -3.93
N PHE A 85 15.85 3.63 -2.87
CA PHE A 85 16.35 4.98 -2.61
C PHE A 85 17.87 4.98 -2.41
N PHE A 86 18.41 4.04 -1.62
CA PHE A 86 19.86 3.88 -1.48
C PHE A 86 20.55 3.52 -2.80
N ALA A 87 19.98 2.59 -3.56
CA ALA A 87 20.51 2.21 -4.87
C ALA A 87 20.51 3.39 -5.85
N ALA A 88 19.47 4.22 -5.83
CA ALA A 88 19.34 5.41 -6.67
C ALA A 88 20.41 6.47 -6.34
N ILE A 89 20.73 6.68 -5.06
CA ILE A 89 21.80 7.59 -4.65
C ILE A 89 23.15 7.15 -5.23
N VAL A 90 23.50 5.87 -5.07
CA VAL A 90 24.75 5.32 -5.62
C VAL A 90 24.78 5.44 -7.14
N GLY A 91 23.67 5.09 -7.81
CA GLY A 91 23.54 5.22 -9.27
C GLY A 91 23.71 6.66 -9.75
N LEU A 92 23.15 7.64 -9.02
CA LEU A 92 23.28 9.06 -9.35
C LEU A 92 24.73 9.54 -9.19
N ILE A 93 25.45 9.11 -8.14
CA ILE A 93 26.87 9.44 -7.96
C ILE A 93 27.70 8.89 -9.12
N CYS A 94 27.50 7.62 -9.50
CA CYS A 94 28.19 7.00 -10.62
C CYS A 94 27.90 7.74 -11.94
N PHE A 95 26.64 8.12 -12.17
CA PHE A 95 26.24 8.88 -13.35
C PHE A 95 26.93 10.26 -13.42
N CYS A 96 26.91 11.01 -12.32
CA CYS A 96 27.56 12.33 -12.23
C CYS A 96 29.08 12.25 -12.40
N TYR A 97 29.72 11.21 -11.87
CA TYR A 97 31.15 10.96 -12.07
C TYR A 97 31.45 10.71 -13.55
N GLY A 98 30.70 9.79 -14.18
CA GLY A 98 30.84 9.51 -15.61
C GLY A 98 30.62 10.75 -16.49
N ALA A 99 29.62 11.57 -16.17
CA ALA A 99 29.34 12.82 -16.87
C ALA A 99 30.49 13.83 -16.72
N SER A 100 31.05 13.97 -15.52
CA SER A 100 32.17 14.90 -15.26
C SER A 100 33.45 14.49 -15.99
N THR A 101 33.75 13.19 -16.05
CA THR A 101 34.98 12.67 -16.69
C THR A 101 34.81 12.47 -18.21
N TYR A 102 33.62 12.67 -18.77
CA TYR A 102 33.35 12.48 -20.20
C TYR A 102 34.25 13.33 -21.10
N HIS A 103 34.40 14.64 -20.80
CA HIS A 103 35.17 15.56 -21.63
C HIS A 103 36.67 15.19 -21.72
N GLU A 104 37.25 14.75 -20.60
CA GLU A 104 38.67 14.35 -20.50
C GLU A 104 38.96 13.02 -21.22
N ASN A 105 37.96 12.15 -21.35
CA ASN A 105 38.09 10.83 -21.99
C ASN A 105 37.86 10.85 -23.50
N VAL A 106 37.16 11.87 -24.03
CA VAL A 106 36.80 11.94 -25.46
C VAL A 106 37.86 12.67 -26.31
N TRP A 107 38.64 13.58 -25.71
CA TRP A 107 39.63 14.39 -26.42
C TRP A 107 41.10 13.99 -26.14
N ARG A 108 41.33 12.75 -25.70
CA ARG A 108 42.64 12.07 -25.72
C ARG A 108 42.65 11.01 -26.82
#